data_AF-A0AAE2Y2X1-F1
#
_entry.id   AF-A0AAE2Y2X1-F1
#
_cell.length_a   1.000
_cell.length_b   1.000
_cell.length_c   1.000
_cell.angle_alpha   90.00
_cell.angle_beta   90.00
_cell.angle_gamma   90.00
#
_symmetry.space_group_name_H-M   'P 1'
#
loop_
_entity.id
_entity.type
_entity.pdbx_description
1 polymer ?
#
loop_
_entity_poly.entity_id
_entity_poly.type
_entity_poly.pdbx_seq_one_letter_code
_entity_poly.pdbx_strand_id
1 'polypeptide(L)' 'PPVCGEETSAIMYSILNEPPPPIGGIPRELEGLIFRALSKRKEERFNSVDVMLDKLERLVF' A
#
# COMPACT_ATOMS: atom_id res chain seq x y z
N PRO A 1 -15.04 -1.65 -2.54
CA PRO A 1 -14.25 -0.46 -2.11
C PRO A 1 -12.99 -0.93 -1.39
N PRO A 2 -11.90 -0.15 -1.32
CA PRO A 2 -10.63 -0.58 -0.73
C PRO A 2 -10.72 -0.86 0.79
N VAL A 3 -11.74 -0.32 1.44
CA VAL A 3 -12.09 -0.61 2.82
C VAL A 3 -13.48 -1.25 2.82
N CYS A 4 -13.61 -2.45 3.38
CA CYS A 4 -14.86 -3.20 3.49
C CYS A 4 -15.07 -3.62 4.94
N GLY A 5 -16.14 -3.10 5.55
CA GLY A 5 -16.57 -3.43 6.90
C GLY A 5 -17.86 -2.68 7.19
N GLU A 6 -18.78 -3.32 7.91
CA GLU A 6 -20.07 -2.71 8.26
C GLU A 6 -19.94 -1.76 9.45
N GLU A 7 -18.94 -2.00 10.31
CA GLU A 7 -18.64 -1.18 11.49
C GLU A 7 -17.25 -0.57 11.43
N THR A 8 -17.12 0.67 11.91
CA THR A 8 -15.87 1.44 11.95
C THR A 8 -14.75 0.74 12.73
N SER A 9 -15.09 0.00 13.78
CA SER A 9 -14.15 -0.76 14.61
C SER A 9 -13.47 -1.88 13.83
N ALA A 10 -14.23 -2.64 13.03
CA ALA A 10 -13.73 -3.68 12.16
C ALA A 10 -12.81 -3.10 11.06
N ILE A 11 -13.20 -1.96 10.50
CA ILE A 11 -12.37 -1.22 9.53
C ILE A 11 -11.03 -0.82 10.14
N MET A 12 -11.04 -0.20 11.32
CA MET A 12 -9.82 0.18 12.03
C MET A 12 -8.93 -1.02 12.31
N TYR A 13 -9.53 -2.13 12.76
CA TYR A 13 -8.78 -3.35 13.03
C TYR A 13 -8.05 -3.85 11.78
N SER A 14 -8.74 -3.91 10.63
CA SER A 14 -8.13 -4.33 9.36
C SER A 14 -7.00 -3.38 8.92
N ILE A 15 -7.22 -2.06 9.04
CA ILE A 15 -6.19 -1.06 8.72
C ILE A 15 -4.94 -1.21 9.59
N LEU A 16 -5.10 -1.56 10.87
CA LEU A 16 -3.97 -1.64 11.79
C LEU A 16 -3.25 -2.99 11.74
N ASN A 17 -3.98 -4.10 11.53
CA ASN A 17 -3.45 -5.44 11.78
C ASN A 17 -3.33 -6.31 10.53
N GLU A 18 -4.10 -6.02 9.48
CA GLU A 18 -4.17 -6.88 8.30
C GLU A 18 -3.37 -6.29 7.13
N PRO A 19 -2.70 -7.13 6.33
CA PRO A 19 -2.12 -6.69 5.07
C PRO A 19 -3.24 -6.28 4.10
N PRO A 20 -3.00 -5.29 3.21
CA PRO A 20 -3.97 -4.94 2.19
C PRO A 20 -4.23 -6.13 1.25
N PRO A 21 -5.45 -6.29 0.73
CA PRO A 21 -5.74 -7.33 -0.25
C PRO A 21 -4.99 -7.06 -1.57
N PRO A 22 -4.71 -8.09 -2.38
CA PRO A 22 -4.21 -7.94 -3.75
C PRO A 22 -5.11 -7.01 -4.58
N ILE A 23 -4.50 -6.13 -5.37
CA ILE A 23 -5.24 -5.11 -6.14
C ILE A 23 -5.73 -5.69 -7.47
N GLY A 24 -4.93 -6.56 -8.09
CA GLY A 24 -5.23 -7.16 -9.39
C GLY A 24 -5.24 -6.15 -10.54
N GLY A 25 -5.04 -6.63 -11.77
CA GLY A 25 -5.09 -5.78 -12.98
C GLY A 25 -3.97 -4.75 -13.11
N ILE A 26 -2.92 -4.82 -12.29
CA ILE A 26 -1.75 -3.94 -12.33
C ILE A 26 -0.44 -4.74 -12.38
N PRO A 27 0.66 -4.17 -12.90
CA PRO A 27 1.99 -4.80 -12.85
C PRO A 27 2.41 -5.13 -11.41
N ARG A 28 3.12 -6.26 -11.23
CA ARG A 28 3.57 -6.72 -9.91
C ARG A 28 4.49 -5.72 -9.23
N GLU A 29 5.33 -5.04 -9.99
CA GLU A 29 6.24 -4.02 -9.47
C GLU A 29 5.46 -2.82 -8.90
N LEU A 30 4.38 -2.41 -9.58
CA LEU A 30 3.50 -1.33 -9.10
C LEU A 30 2.74 -1.74 -7.84
N GLU A 31 2.21 -2.96 -7.80
CA GLU A 31 1.59 -3.53 -6.60
C GLU A 31 2.56 -3.52 -5.41
N GLY A 32 3.82 -3.93 -5.65
CA GLY A 32 4.88 -3.90 -4.65
C GLY A 32 5.17 -2.50 -4.11
N LEU A 33 5.17 -1.46 -4.95
CA LEU A 33 5.33 -0.07 -4.49
C LEU A 33 4.16 0.36 -3.61
N ILE A 34 2.92 0.06 -4.01
CA ILE A 34 1.73 0.42 -3.24
C ILE A 34 1.76 -0.29 -1.88
N PHE A 35 2.08 -1.59 -1.85
CA PHE A 35 2.12 -2.36 -0.60
C PHE A 35 3.20 -1.87 0.34
N ARG A 36 4.37 -1.48 -0.18
CA ARG A 36 5.41 -0.85 0.64
C ARG A 36 4.95 0.48 1.23
N ALA A 37 4.22 1.31 0.48
CA ALA A 37 3.67 2.56 1.02
C ALA A 37 2.64 2.31 2.14
N LEU A 38 1.93 1.17 2.09
CA LEU A 38 0.92 0.75 3.05
C LEU A 38 1.46 -0.10 4.21
N SER A 39 2.79 -0.33 4.30
CA SER A 39 3.38 -1.08 5.41
C SER A 39 3.00 -0.50 6.78
N LYS A 40 2.65 -1.38 7.72
CA LYS A 40 2.25 -0.97 9.08
C LYS A 40 3.42 -0.42 9.86
N ARG A 41 4.61 -0.94 9.62
CA ARG A 41 5.86 -0.48 10.22
C ARG A 41 6.41 0.69 9.44
N LYS A 42 6.68 1.80 10.14
CA LYS A 42 7.12 3.06 9.51
C LYS A 42 8.43 2.87 8.74
N GLU A 43 9.35 2.10 9.30
CA GLU A 43 10.67 1.77 8.77
C GLU A 43 10.64 0.93 7.49
N GLU A 44 9.52 0.26 7.20
CA GLU A 44 9.34 -0.51 5.97
C GLU A 44 8.81 0.37 4.82
N ARG A 45 8.13 1.48 5.15
CA ARG A 45 7.61 2.45 4.19
C ARG A 45 8.73 3.23 3.48
N PHE A 46 8.34 4.04 2.51
CA PHE A 46 9.24 5.01 1.92
C PHE A 46 9.58 6.11 2.94
N ASN A 47 10.86 6.50 2.98
CA ASN A 47 11.34 7.55 3.86
C ASN A 47 10.78 8.93 3.49
N SER A 48 10.44 9.14 2.21
CA SER A 48 9.77 10.33 1.71
C SER A 48 8.95 9.99 0.45
N VAL A 49 8.09 10.92 0.05
CA VAL A 49 7.35 10.83 -1.22
C VAL A 49 8.31 10.89 -2.41
N ASP A 50 9.40 11.65 -2.34
CA ASP A 50 10.38 11.75 -3.44
C ASP A 50 11.02 10.40 -3.76
N VAL A 51 11.33 9.59 -2.73
CA VAL A 51 11.87 8.23 -2.92
C VAL A 51 10.85 7.31 -3.59
N MET A 52 9.56 7.50 -3.31
CA MET A 52 8.48 6.77 -3.97
C MET A 52 8.33 7.22 -5.43
N LEU A 53 8.43 8.52 -5.70
CA LEU A 53 8.33 9.10 -7.03
C LEU A 53 9.46 8.62 -7.95
N ASP A 54 10.71 8.65 -7.50
CA ASP A 54 11.87 8.13 -8.26
C ASP A 54 11.68 6.65 -8.67
N LYS A 55 11.04 5.85 -7.80
CA LYS A 55 10.72 4.45 -8.13
C LYS A 55 9.58 4.32 -9.11
N LEU A 56 8.56 5.16 -9.02
CA LEU A 56 7.43 5.16 -9.96
C LEU A 56 7.89 5.55 -11.36
N GLU A 57 8.74 6.58 -11.48
CA GLU A 57 9.28 7.00 -12.77
C GLU A 57 10.05 5.88 -13.45
N ARG A 58 10.86 5.12 -12.71
CA ARG A 58 11.60 3.96 -13.22
C ARG A 58 10.74 2.76 -13.64
N LEU A 59 9.44 2.75 -13.35
CA LEU A 59 8.53 1.70 -13.82
C LEU A 59 7.88 2.03 -15.16
N VAL A 60 7.87 3.31 -15.57
CA VAL A 60 7.20 3.80 -16.77
C VAL A 60 8.17 3.89 -17.97
N PHE A 61 9.47 3.68 -17.74
CA PHE A 61 10.56 3.68 -18.72
C PHE A 61 11.37 2.38 -18.65
#